data_AF-A0A520K4M1-F1
#
_entry.id   AF-A0A520K4M1-F1
#
_cell.length_a   1.000
_cell.length_b   1.000
_cell.length_c   1.000
_cell.angle_alpha   90.00
_cell.angle_beta   90.00
_cell.angle_gamma   90.00
#
_symmetry.space_group_name_H-M   'P 1'
#
loop_
_entity.id
_entity.type
_entity.pdbx_description
1 polymer ?
#
loop_
_entity_poly.entity_id
_entity_poly.type
_entity_poly.pdbx_seq_one_letter_code
_entity_poly.pdbx_strand_id
1 'polypeptide(L)' 'MFPGAQDWVDAANYYLGDRILYASSYPVRPLKQSLEEFSRFSYKPEVRENLLWKNAAALFGIPI' A
#
# COMPACT_ATOMS: atom_id res chain seq x y z
N MET A 1 9.82 8.28 8.72
CA MET A 1 9.46 6.85 8.68
C MET A 1 9.40 6.36 10.12
N PHE A 2 8.38 5.59 10.51
CA PHE A 2 8.29 5.04 11.87
C PHE A 2 9.10 3.73 11.99
N PRO A 3 9.59 3.36 13.19
CA PRO A 3 10.32 2.10 13.38
C PRO A 3 9.54 0.88 12.86
N GLY A 4 10.21 0.00 12.11
CA GLY A 4 9.59 -1.20 11.51
C GLY A 4 8.87 -0.98 10.18
N ALA A 5 8.74 0.25 9.68
CA ALA A 5 8.11 0.49 8.38
C ALA A 5 8.93 -0.07 7.21
N GLN A 6 10.26 -0.14 7.34
CA GLN A 6 11.13 -0.70 6.29
C GLN A 6 10.87 -2.20 6.10
N ASP A 7 10.62 -2.94 7.18
CA ASP A 7 10.32 -4.38 7.10
C ASP A 7 9.05 -4.64 6.27
N TRP A 8 8.04 -3.76 6.37
CA TRP A 8 6.84 -3.81 5.54
C TRP A 8 7.12 -3.49 4.07
N VAL A 9 7.99 -2.51 3.81
CA VAL A 9 8.42 -2.16 2.45
C VAL A 9 9.16 -3.33 1.80
N ASP A 10 10.09 -3.95 2.52
CA ASP A 10 10.85 -5.09 2.04
C ASP A 10 9.94 -6.29 1.81
N ALA A 11 9.08 -6.63 2.78
CA ALA A 11 8.14 -7.73 2.63
C ALA A 11 7.21 -7.53 1.43
N ALA A 12 6.68 -6.32 1.20
CA ALA A 12 5.85 -6.00 0.03
C ALA A 12 6.64 -6.11 -1.29
N ASN A 13 7.89 -5.65 -1.31
CA ASN A 13 8.75 -5.72 -2.50
C ASN A 13 9.18 -7.15 -2.87
N TYR A 14 9.00 -8.09 -1.94
CA TYR A 14 9.25 -9.52 -2.14
C TYR A 14 7.94 -10.31 -2.02
N TYR A 15 7.74 -11.05 -0.94
CA TYR A 15 6.72 -12.10 -0.86
C TYR A 15 5.29 -11.61 -0.59
N LEU A 16 5.11 -10.40 -0.06
CA LEU A 16 3.80 -9.88 0.37
C LEU A 16 3.19 -8.86 -0.60
N GLY A 17 3.77 -8.67 -1.79
CA GLY A 17 3.32 -7.66 -2.75
C GLY A 17 1.87 -7.82 -3.23
N ASP A 18 1.30 -9.02 -3.13
CA ASP A 18 -0.08 -9.38 -3.47
C ASP A 18 -1.01 -9.49 -2.24
N ARG A 19 -0.47 -9.28 -1.02
CA ARG A 19 -1.18 -9.52 0.27
C ARG A 19 -1.33 -8.26 1.12
N ILE A 20 -0.89 -7.11 0.63
CA ILE A 20 -0.97 -5.83 1.35
C ILE A 20 -1.91 -4.89 0.58
N LEU A 21 -2.74 -4.17 1.32
CA LEU A 21 -3.65 -3.14 0.81
C LEU A 21 -3.28 -1.79 1.41
N TYR A 22 -3.30 -0.73 0.60
CA TYR A 22 -3.31 0.64 1.10
C TYR A 22 -4.64 0.96 1.79
N ALA A 23 -4.57 1.61 2.95
CA ALA A 23 -5.72 2.18 3.64
C ALA A 23 -5.30 3.48 4.35
N SER A 24 -6.13 4.52 4.25
CA SER A 24 -5.87 5.81 4.90
C SER A 24 -6.21 5.82 6.39
N SER A 25 -7.07 4.91 6.85
CA SER A 25 -7.68 4.97 8.20
C SER A 25 -8.50 6.24 8.45
N TYR A 26 -9.13 6.81 7.42
CA TYR A 26 -10.09 7.92 7.61
C TYR A 26 -11.22 7.52 8.58
N PRO A 27 -11.65 8.40 9.51
CA PRO A 27 -11.26 9.81 9.66
C PRO A 27 -10.04 10.07 10.55
N VAL A 28 -9.38 9.03 11.07
CA VAL A 28 -8.21 9.16 11.97
C VAL A 28 -7.05 9.87 11.27
N ARG A 29 -6.87 9.66 9.96
CA ARG A 29 -5.87 10.38 9.15
C ARG A 29 -6.50 11.04 7.91
N PRO A 30 -6.04 12.25 7.51
CA PRO A 30 -6.52 12.90 6.29
C PRO A 30 -6.17 12.11 5.02
N LEU A 31 -7.09 12.05 4.06
CA LEU A 31 -6.93 11.26 2.83
C LEU A 31 -5.69 11.67 2.01
N LYS A 32 -5.56 12.97 1.71
CA LYS A 32 -4.45 13.52 0.90
C LYS A 32 -3.10 13.26 1.58
N GLN A 33 -2.99 13.60 2.86
CA GLN A 33 -1.76 13.39 3.63
C GLN A 33 -1.35 11.92 3.67
N SER A 34 -2.30 11.02 3.91
CA SER A 34 -2.02 9.57 4.00
C SER A 34 -1.50 9.02 2.67
N LEU A 35 -2.05 9.46 1.55
CA LEU A 35 -1.62 9.03 0.22
C LEU A 35 -0.24 9.58 -0.15
N GLU A 36 0.01 10.86 0.16
CA GLU A 36 1.31 11.50 -0.06
C GLU A 36 2.41 10.82 0.76
N GLU A 37 2.14 10.48 2.01
CA GLU A 37 3.09 9.75 2.85
C GLU A 37 3.32 8.32 2.35
N PHE A 38 2.26 7.60 1.97
CA PHE A 38 2.38 6.26 1.41
C PHE A 38 3.24 6.25 0.13
N SER A 39 3.12 7.29 -0.70
CA SER A 39 3.88 7.45 -1.93
C SER A 39 5.39 7.66 -1.72
N ARG A 40 5.82 8.01 -0.50
CA ARG A 40 7.24 8.20 -0.14
C ARG A 40 7.96 6.89 0.18
N PHE A 41 7.23 5.79 0.39
CA PHE A 41 7.85 4.49 0.59
C PHE A 41 8.49 3.97 -0.70
N SER A 42 9.65 3.34 -0.56
CA SER A 42 10.45 2.78 -1.65
C SER A 42 9.89 1.44 -2.18
N TYR A 43 8.57 1.36 -2.40
CA TYR A 43 7.96 0.25 -3.11
C TYR A 43 8.38 0.28 -4.59
N LYS A 44 8.63 -0.88 -5.19
CA LYS A 44 8.78 -1.01 -6.64
C LYS A 44 7.49 -0.50 -7.34
N PRO A 45 7.56 0.09 -8.54
CA PRO A 45 6.38 0.68 -9.20
C PRO A 45 5.19 -0.28 -9.32
N GLU A 46 5.42 -1.52 -9.70
CA GLU A 46 4.41 -2.57 -9.84
C GLU A 46 3.81 -3.00 -8.50
N VAL A 47 4.63 -3.08 -7.45
CA VAL A 47 4.19 -3.37 -6.08
C VAL A 47 3.32 -2.23 -5.55
N ARG A 48 3.72 -0.98 -5.80
CA ARG A 48 2.93 0.19 -5.41
C ARG A 48 1.55 0.18 -6.04
N GLU A 49 1.46 -0.14 -7.33
CA GLU A 49 0.19 -0.24 -8.04
C GLU A 49 -0.70 -1.36 -7.47
N ASN A 50 -0.09 -2.51 -7.16
CA ASN A 50 -0.78 -3.63 -6.50
C ASN A 50 -1.39 -3.23 -5.16
N LEU A 51 -0.58 -2.60 -4.31
CA LEU A 51 -1.00 -2.17 -2.97
C LEU A 51 -2.07 -1.07 -3.03
N LEU A 52 -1.97 -0.13 -3.99
CA LEU A 52 -2.91 0.97 -4.11
C LEU A 52 -4.30 0.52 -4.55
N TRP A 53 -4.40 -0.47 -5.46
CA TRP A 53 -5.71 -0.86 -5.96
C TRP A 53 -5.84 -2.30 -6.48
N LYS A 54 -4.86 -2.90 -7.17
CA LYS A 54 -5.09 -4.22 -7.82
C LYS A 54 -5.39 -5.33 -6.81
N ASN A 55 -4.69 -5.34 -5.68
CA ASN A 55 -4.92 -6.31 -4.62
C ASN A 55 -6.33 -6.17 -4.04
N ALA A 56 -6.80 -4.94 -3.85
CA ALA A 56 -8.16 -4.68 -3.37
C ALA A 56 -9.21 -5.09 -4.41
N ALA A 57 -8.98 -4.77 -5.69
CA ALA A 57 -9.86 -5.15 -6.79
C ALA A 57 -10.01 -6.68 -6.90
N ALA A 58 -8.89 -7.40 -6.82
CA ALA A 58 -8.89 -8.87 -6.82
C ALA A 58 -9.62 -9.43 -5.58
N LEU A 59 -9.32 -8.91 -4.38
CA LEU A 59 -9.93 -9.39 -3.14
C LEU A 59 -11.45 -9.16 -3.10
N PHE A 60 -11.91 -8.01 -3.57
CA PHE A 60 -13.32 -7.61 -3.53
C PHE A 60 -14.10 -7.90 -4.81
N GLY A 61 -13.47 -8.51 -5.82
CA GLY A 61 -14.12 -8.86 -7.09
C GLY A 61 -14.53 -7.64 -7.94
N ILE A 62 -13.77 -6.55 -7.88
CA ILE A 62 -14.03 -5.33 -8.65
C ILE A 62 -13.52 -5.53 -10.08
N PRO A 63 -14.32 -5.22 -11.13
CA PRO A 63 -13.87 -5.27 -12.52
C PRO A 63 -12.65 -4.37 -12.75
N ILE A 64 -11.69 -4.87 -13.53
CA ILE A 64 -10.43 -4.21 -13.89
C ILE A 64 -10.38 -3.83 -15.37
#